data_AF-A0A967WAN8-F1
#
_entry.id   AF-A0A967WAN8-F1
#
_cell.length_a   1.000
_cell.length_b   1.000
_cell.length_c   1.000
_cell.angle_alpha   90.00
_cell.angle_beta   90.00
_cell.angle_gamma   90.00
#
_symmetry.space_group_name_H-M   'P 1'
#
loop_
_entity.id
_entity.type
_entity.pdbx_description
1 polymer ?
#
loop_
_entity_poly.entity_id
_entity_poly.type
_entity_poly.pdbx_seq_one_letter_code
_entity_poly.pdbx_strand_id
1 'polypeptide(L)'
;MTGFASMMEGPNGAASYGQLVTLAIPVGATPEAQIVAEYFLTGQNYVDVLALAPFGKVPVLESAVEGWSTLSPYFENYSDETLDQIANGFETMQRWLFRPDYDATQRAVIGDIEGRLLIPQAISNIALEGIMTPETAAEWLQEQVEALLAERQE
;
A
#
# COMPACT_ATOMS: atom_id res chain seq x y z
N MET A 1 4.79 7.72 -2.20
CA MET A 1 3.68 8.20 -1.36
C MET A 1 3.31 7.06 -0.46
N THR A 2 3.39 7.29 0.84
CA THR A 2 2.75 6.46 1.85
C THR A 2 1.28 6.84 1.90
N GLY A 3 0.39 5.86 1.94
CA GLY A 3 -1.06 6.11 1.95
C GLY A 3 -1.78 4.89 2.52
N PHE A 4 -2.86 5.13 3.23
CA PHE A 4 -3.69 4.07 3.81
C PHE A 4 -5.15 4.38 3.55
N ALA A 5 -5.94 3.33 3.38
CA ALA A 5 -7.39 3.44 3.35
C ALA A 5 -7.92 3.42 4.79
N SER A 6 -9.00 4.15 5.04
CA SER A 6 -9.78 4.01 6.27
C SER A 6 -10.15 2.54 6.50
N MET A 7 -10.34 2.17 7.77
CA MET A 7 -10.79 0.83 8.13
C MET A 7 -12.12 0.52 7.42
N MET A 8 -12.16 -0.59 6.68
CA MET A 8 -13.35 -1.10 6.03
C MET A 8 -13.97 -2.17 6.94
N GLU A 9 -15.12 -1.86 7.51
CA GLU A 9 -15.87 -2.78 8.38
C GLU A 9 -16.96 -3.53 7.61
N GLY A 10 -17.05 -4.83 7.83
CA GLY A 10 -18.07 -5.69 7.24
C GLY A 10 -18.49 -6.82 8.17
N PRO A 11 -19.49 -7.63 7.76
CA PRO A 11 -20.02 -8.72 8.58
C PRO A 11 -18.97 -9.79 8.95
N ASN A 12 -17.85 -9.84 8.23
CA ASN A 12 -16.77 -10.80 8.42
C ASN A 12 -15.50 -10.19 9.05
N GLY A 13 -15.59 -8.99 9.62
CA GLY A 13 -14.49 -8.32 10.32
C GLY A 13 -14.12 -6.97 9.70
N ALA A 14 -12.91 -6.52 10.01
CA ALA A 14 -12.38 -5.23 9.57
C ALA A 14 -11.10 -5.43 8.74
N ALA A 15 -10.94 -4.63 7.70
CA ALA A 15 -9.76 -4.64 6.83
C ALA A 15 -9.19 -3.23 6.70
N SER A 16 -7.87 -3.10 6.79
CA SER A 16 -7.16 -1.88 6.44
C SER A 16 -6.18 -2.17 5.30
N TYR A 17 -5.89 -1.15 4.50
CA TYR A 17 -4.88 -1.19 3.46
C TYR A 17 -3.89 -0.07 3.71
N GLY A 18 -2.59 -0.37 3.65
CA GLY A 18 -1.54 0.62 3.76
C GLY A 18 -0.39 0.35 2.80
N GLN A 19 0.05 1.39 2.12
CA GLN A 19 1.22 1.38 1.26
C GLN A 19 2.39 2.03 1.99
N LEU A 20 3.47 1.26 2.18
CA LEU A 20 4.76 1.76 2.60
C LEU A 20 5.66 1.92 1.37
N VAL A 21 6.08 3.14 1.07
CA VAL A 21 7.07 3.40 0.01
C VAL A 21 8.45 3.44 0.63
N THR A 22 9.32 2.57 0.13
CA THR A 22 10.69 2.40 0.64
C THR A 22 11.71 2.73 -0.44
N LEU A 23 12.88 3.25 -0.02
CA LEU A 23 14.08 3.27 -0.84
C LEU A 23 14.78 1.92 -0.68
N ALA A 24 14.75 1.08 -1.71
CA ALA A 24 15.43 -0.20 -1.69
C ALA A 24 16.86 -0.04 -2.21
N ILE A 25 17.83 -0.62 -1.49
CA ILE A 25 19.23 -0.69 -1.92
C ILE A 25 19.47 -2.11 -2.48
N PRO A 26 19.71 -2.27 -3.79
CA PRO A 26 19.93 -3.58 -4.39
C PRO A 26 21.18 -4.28 -3.84
N VAL A 27 21.17 -5.61 -3.86
CA VAL A 27 22.36 -6.41 -3.56
C VAL A 27 23.47 -6.06 -4.55
N GLY A 28 24.67 -5.77 -4.03
CA GLY A 28 25.83 -5.38 -4.84
C GLY A 28 25.89 -3.89 -5.20
N ALA A 29 24.95 -3.07 -4.73
CA ALA A 29 25.09 -1.61 -4.82
C ALA A 29 26.35 -1.13 -4.09
N THR A 30 26.95 -0.06 -4.59
CA THR A 30 28.12 0.54 -3.92
C THR A 30 27.70 1.16 -2.57
N PRO A 31 28.60 1.25 -1.59
CA PRO A 31 28.28 1.81 -0.27
C PRO A 31 27.64 3.21 -0.32
N GLU A 32 27.98 4.01 -1.33
CA GLU A 32 27.44 5.35 -1.52
C GLU A 32 25.92 5.38 -1.74
N ALA A 33 25.31 4.27 -2.16
CA ALA A 33 23.84 4.17 -2.25
C ALA A 33 23.16 4.36 -0.88
N GLN A 34 23.83 4.01 0.22
CA GLN A 34 23.32 4.24 1.57
C GLN A 34 23.29 5.73 1.91
N ILE A 35 24.28 6.50 1.43
CA ILE A 35 24.36 7.95 1.65
C ILE A 35 23.15 8.66 1.02
N VAL A 36 22.69 8.19 -0.14
CA VAL A 36 21.49 8.73 -0.79
C VAL A 36 20.23 8.48 0.06
N ALA A 37 20.08 7.27 0.59
CA ALA A 37 18.96 6.95 1.47
C ALA A 37 18.99 7.77 2.76
N GLU A 38 20.16 7.89 3.39
CA GLU A 38 20.36 8.71 4.58
C GLU A 38 20.03 10.18 4.31
N TYR A 39 20.52 10.73 3.19
CA TYR A 39 20.26 12.11 2.80
C TYR A 39 18.76 12.39 2.71
N PHE A 40 17.98 11.54 2.05
CA PHE A 40 16.53 11.73 1.92
C PHE A 40 15.74 11.53 3.22
N LEU A 41 16.29 10.81 4.20
CA LEU A 41 15.58 10.43 5.42
C LEU A 41 16.03 11.22 6.66
N THR A 42 16.86 12.26 6.49
CA THR A 42 17.42 13.03 7.61
C THR A 42 16.97 14.49 7.63
N GLY A 43 16.47 14.93 8.79
CA GLY A 43 16.20 16.34 9.09
C GLY A 43 15.33 17.04 8.06
N GLN A 44 15.74 18.22 7.62
CA GLN A 44 15.00 19.03 6.65
C GLN A 44 14.81 18.34 5.31
N ASN A 45 15.79 17.54 4.84
CA ASN A 45 15.66 16.84 3.56
C ASN A 45 14.46 15.88 3.56
N TYR A 46 14.18 15.24 4.70
CA TYR A 46 13.01 14.38 4.83
C TYR A 46 11.72 15.19 4.74
N VAL A 47 11.64 16.33 5.43
CA VAL A 47 10.50 17.25 5.36
C VAL A 47 10.28 17.73 3.92
N ASP A 48 11.35 18.06 3.20
CA ASP A 48 11.28 18.46 1.79
C ASP A 48 10.74 17.33 0.90
N VAL A 49 11.11 16.07 1.17
CA VAL A 49 10.54 14.89 0.49
C VAL A 49 9.04 14.76 0.75
N LEU A 50 8.59 15.01 1.98
CA LEU A 50 7.16 14.98 2.31
C LEU A 50 6.41 16.07 1.54
N ALA A 51 7.00 17.26 1.38
CA ALA A 51 6.42 18.40 0.67
C ALA A 51 6.30 18.19 -0.86
N LEU A 52 6.93 17.17 -1.44
CA LEU A 52 6.79 16.86 -2.87
C LEU A 52 5.37 16.43 -3.30
N ALA A 53 4.45 16.17 -2.35
CA ALA A 53 3.04 15.95 -2.65
C ALA A 53 2.20 17.16 -2.17
N PRO A 54 1.19 17.63 -2.94
CA PRO A 54 0.38 18.79 -2.57
C PRO A 54 -0.32 18.71 -1.20
N PHE A 55 -0.65 17.48 -0.77
CA PHE A 55 -1.24 17.18 0.55
C PHE A 55 -0.22 16.60 1.53
N GLY A 56 1.08 16.79 1.27
CA GLY A 56 2.15 16.09 1.97
C GLY A 56 2.16 14.58 1.70
N LYS A 57 3.30 13.93 1.92
CA LYS A 57 3.35 12.48 2.14
C LYS A 57 3.22 12.25 3.63
N VAL A 58 2.47 11.24 4.07
CA VAL A 58 2.37 10.96 5.51
C VAL A 58 3.73 10.47 6.03
N PRO A 59 4.31 11.10 7.06
CA PRO A 59 5.60 10.69 7.59
C PRO A 59 5.53 9.28 8.20
N VAL A 60 6.66 8.58 8.17
CA VAL A 60 6.87 7.32 8.91
C VAL A 60 7.81 7.51 10.10
N LEU A 61 8.45 8.68 10.21
CA LEU A 61 9.25 9.08 11.36
C LEU A 61 8.39 9.99 12.25
N GLU A 62 8.19 9.59 13.50
CA GLU A 62 7.42 10.37 14.49
C GLU A 62 7.96 11.80 14.63
N SER A 63 9.29 11.96 14.56
CA SER A 63 9.97 13.27 14.64
C SER A 63 9.60 14.24 13.52
N ALA A 64 8.97 13.77 12.44
CA ALA A 64 8.57 14.60 11.32
C ALA A 64 7.09 15.00 11.34
N VAL A 65 6.29 14.48 12.28
CA VAL A 65 4.83 14.71 12.34
C VAL A 65 4.49 16.19 12.58
N GLU A 66 5.19 16.84 13.50
CA GLU A 66 4.98 18.27 13.81
C GLU A 66 5.28 19.15 12.59
N GLY A 67 6.40 18.89 11.89
CA GLY A 67 6.72 19.62 10.66
C GLY A 67 5.71 19.34 9.56
N TRP A 68 5.28 18.08 9.43
CA TRP A 68 4.33 17.64 8.40
C TRP A 68 2.97 18.35 8.50
N SER A 69 2.38 18.48 9.69
CA SER A 69 1.03 19.08 9.85
C SER A 69 0.94 20.54 9.40
N THR A 70 2.07 21.19 9.14
CA THR A 70 2.17 22.57 8.64
C THR A 70 2.52 22.67 7.14
N LEU A 71 2.78 21.55 6.46
CA LEU A 71 3.31 21.52 5.09
C LEU A 71 2.31 21.94 4.01
N SER A 72 1.02 21.88 4.30
CA SER A 72 -0.01 22.14 3.30
C SER A 72 -1.07 23.07 3.88
N PRO A 73 -1.41 24.18 3.20
CA PRO A 73 -2.55 25.01 3.62
C PRO A 73 -3.88 24.24 3.55
N TYR A 74 -3.91 23.10 2.85
CA TYR A 74 -5.09 22.25 2.84
C TYR A 74 -5.36 21.57 4.18
N PHE A 75 -4.34 21.41 5.04
CA PHE A 75 -4.52 20.82 6.37
C PHE A 75 -5.40 21.68 7.29
N GLU A 76 -5.51 22.98 7.02
CA GLU A 76 -6.45 23.88 7.71
C GLU A 76 -7.93 23.47 7.54
N ASN A 77 -8.25 22.61 6.56
CA ASN A 77 -9.61 22.12 6.33
C ASN A 77 -9.95 20.87 7.16
N TYR A 78 -9.00 20.32 7.91
CA TYR A 78 -9.18 19.12 8.72
C TYR A 78 -9.08 19.46 10.22
N SER A 79 -9.81 18.73 11.06
CA SER A 79 -9.66 18.86 12.51
C SER A 79 -8.30 18.29 12.97
N ASP A 80 -7.81 18.76 14.11
CA ASP A 80 -6.62 18.19 14.77
C ASP A 80 -6.76 16.67 14.94
N GLU A 81 -7.95 16.20 15.37
CA GLU A 81 -8.27 14.77 15.47
C GLU A 81 -8.08 14.01 14.15
N THR A 82 -8.47 14.60 13.02
CA THR A 82 -8.32 13.96 11.71
C THR A 82 -6.85 13.91 11.30
N LEU A 83 -6.09 14.99 11.52
CA LEU A 83 -4.66 15.03 11.22
C LEU A 83 -3.89 14.03 12.10
N ASP A 84 -4.26 13.89 13.37
CA ASP A 84 -3.72 12.90 14.28
C ASP A 84 -4.03 11.47 13.82
N GLN A 85 -5.26 11.18 13.41
CA GLN A 85 -5.60 9.87 12.83
C GLN A 85 -4.78 9.57 11.57
N ILE A 86 -4.51 10.59 10.75
CA ILE A 86 -3.70 10.42 9.54
C ILE A 86 -2.23 10.14 9.90
N ALA A 87 -1.65 10.92 10.80
CA ALA A 87 -0.27 10.75 11.26
C ALA A 87 -0.04 9.36 11.88
N ASN A 88 -1.04 8.86 12.62
CA ASN A 88 -0.99 7.56 13.29
C ASN A 88 -1.56 6.40 12.46
N GLY A 89 -1.95 6.63 11.20
CA GLY A 89 -2.52 5.60 10.33
C GLY A 89 -1.61 4.38 10.14
N PHE A 90 -0.30 4.56 10.29
CA PHE A 90 0.68 3.49 10.26
C PHE A 90 0.59 2.50 11.43
N GLU A 91 0.07 2.91 12.58
CA GLU A 91 -0.06 2.03 13.76
C GLU A 91 -1.10 0.93 13.56
N THR A 92 -2.10 1.21 12.72
CA THR A 92 -3.27 0.32 12.53
C THR A 92 -3.33 -0.28 11.13
N MET A 93 -2.42 0.09 10.23
CA MET A 93 -2.40 -0.46 8.88
C MET A 93 -1.96 -1.93 8.88
N GLN A 94 -2.66 -2.75 8.11
CA GLN A 94 -2.18 -4.08 7.74
C GLN A 94 -1.38 -3.97 6.45
N ARG A 95 -0.10 -4.35 6.53
CA ARG A 95 0.75 -4.40 5.35
C ARG A 95 0.46 -5.68 4.58
N TRP A 96 -0.02 -5.54 3.35
CA TRP A 96 -0.11 -6.65 2.41
C TRP A 96 1.25 -6.85 1.75
N LEU A 97 1.91 -7.95 2.12
CA LEU A 97 3.17 -8.41 1.53
C LEU A 97 2.99 -9.84 1.03
N PHE A 98 3.93 -10.28 0.19
CA PHE A 98 4.11 -11.72 -0.05
C PHE A 98 4.23 -12.45 1.29
N ARG A 99 3.45 -13.51 1.45
CA ARG A 99 3.60 -14.35 2.62
C ARG A 99 5.01 -14.96 2.63
N PRO A 100 5.66 -15.08 3.80
CA PRO A 100 7.05 -15.53 3.88
C PRO A 100 7.22 -16.98 3.42
N ASP A 101 6.16 -17.79 3.50
CA ASP A 101 6.11 -19.18 3.03
C ASP A 101 5.92 -19.30 1.51
N TYR A 102 5.69 -18.20 0.78
CA TYR A 102 5.55 -18.25 -0.67
C TYR A 102 6.89 -18.41 -1.39
N ASP A 103 6.95 -19.37 -2.30
CA ASP A 103 8.08 -19.59 -3.19
C ASP A 103 8.10 -18.60 -4.39
N ALA A 104 9.09 -18.75 -5.28
CA ALA A 104 9.23 -17.89 -6.45
C ALA A 104 8.04 -18.01 -7.42
N THR A 105 7.47 -19.21 -7.56
CA THR A 105 6.34 -19.49 -8.44
C THR A 105 5.08 -18.80 -7.92
N GLN A 106 4.77 -18.97 -6.64
CA GLN A 106 3.60 -18.35 -6.00
C GLN A 106 3.70 -16.81 -6.02
N ARG A 107 4.90 -16.25 -5.81
CA ARG A 107 5.12 -14.80 -5.96
C ARG A 107 4.93 -14.32 -7.40
N ALA A 108 5.32 -15.11 -8.39
CA ALA A 108 5.11 -14.80 -9.79
C ALA A 108 3.62 -14.82 -10.16
N VAL A 109 2.84 -15.77 -9.64
CA VAL A 109 1.37 -15.82 -9.81
C VAL A 109 0.72 -14.53 -9.32
N ILE A 110 1.16 -13.98 -8.20
CA ILE A 110 0.63 -12.69 -7.71
C ILE A 110 0.91 -11.56 -8.70
N GLY A 111 2.08 -11.57 -9.34
CA GLY A 111 2.38 -10.67 -10.45
C GLY A 111 1.41 -10.82 -11.63
N ASP A 112 0.98 -12.04 -11.95
CA ASP A 112 0.00 -12.28 -13.00
C ASP A 112 -1.41 -11.83 -12.63
N ILE A 113 -1.82 -11.99 -11.35
CA ILE A 113 -3.09 -11.49 -10.83
C ILE A 113 -3.20 -9.99 -11.10
N GLU A 114 -2.14 -9.25 -10.76
CA GLU A 114 -2.03 -7.80 -11.00
C GLU A 114 -1.97 -7.48 -12.51
N GLY A 115 -1.11 -8.16 -13.26
CA GLY A 115 -0.92 -7.92 -14.70
C GLY A 115 -2.17 -8.21 -15.54
N ARG A 116 -3.01 -9.16 -15.10
CA ARG A 116 -4.30 -9.49 -15.73
C ARG A 116 -5.47 -8.73 -15.13
N LEU A 117 -5.27 -7.91 -14.09
CA LEU A 117 -6.32 -7.13 -13.42
C LEU A 117 -7.49 -8.01 -12.91
N LEU A 118 -7.21 -9.19 -12.36
CA LEU A 118 -8.27 -10.13 -11.97
C LEU A 118 -9.17 -9.57 -10.86
N ILE A 119 -8.60 -8.93 -9.83
CA ILE A 119 -9.36 -8.32 -8.74
C ILE A 119 -10.27 -7.18 -9.26
N PRO A 120 -9.78 -6.22 -10.06
CA PRO A 120 -10.65 -5.23 -10.71
C PRO A 120 -11.80 -5.84 -11.54
N GLN A 121 -11.54 -6.91 -12.27
CA GLN A 121 -12.58 -7.60 -13.04
C GLN A 121 -13.66 -8.18 -12.13
N ALA A 122 -13.28 -8.86 -11.04
CA ALA A 122 -14.23 -9.39 -10.06
C ALA A 122 -15.09 -8.27 -9.45
N ILE A 123 -14.47 -7.16 -9.05
CA ILE A 123 -15.19 -6.00 -8.49
C ILE A 123 -16.14 -5.40 -9.55
N SER A 124 -15.71 -5.28 -10.81
CA SER A 124 -16.55 -4.78 -11.90
C SER A 124 -17.77 -5.69 -12.12
N ASN A 125 -17.56 -7.01 -12.15
CA ASN A 125 -18.63 -7.99 -12.32
C ASN A 125 -19.67 -7.93 -11.20
N ILE A 126 -19.26 -7.59 -9.98
CA ILE A 126 -20.16 -7.37 -8.83
C ILE A 126 -20.86 -6.02 -8.93
N ALA A 127 -20.09 -4.92 -8.99
CA ALA A 127 -20.58 -3.58 -8.70
C ALA A 127 -21.11 -2.82 -9.92
N LEU A 128 -20.59 -3.12 -11.12
CA LEU A 128 -20.93 -2.41 -12.36
C LEU A 128 -21.83 -3.26 -13.25
N GLU A 129 -21.44 -4.50 -13.50
CA GLU A 129 -22.19 -5.41 -14.39
C GLU A 129 -23.33 -6.13 -13.65
N GLY A 130 -23.21 -6.33 -12.34
CA GLY A 130 -24.21 -7.01 -11.52
C GLY A 130 -24.42 -8.48 -11.90
N ILE A 131 -23.42 -9.12 -12.52
CA ILE A 131 -23.50 -10.51 -13.01
C ILE A 131 -22.93 -11.54 -12.03
N MET A 132 -22.27 -11.09 -10.96
CA MET A 132 -21.73 -11.94 -9.90
C MET A 132 -22.11 -11.41 -8.52
N THR A 133 -22.31 -12.31 -7.56
CA THR A 133 -22.29 -11.99 -6.12
C THR A 133 -20.86 -12.01 -5.60
N PRO A 134 -20.56 -11.40 -4.43
CA PRO A 134 -19.24 -11.51 -3.80
C PRO A 134 -18.73 -12.95 -3.65
N GLU A 135 -19.62 -13.89 -3.31
CA GLU A 135 -19.28 -15.31 -3.15
C GLU A 135 -18.88 -15.93 -4.49
N THR A 136 -19.71 -15.76 -5.54
CA THR A 136 -19.41 -16.31 -6.87
C THR A 136 -18.18 -15.67 -7.51
N ALA A 137 -17.92 -14.40 -7.23
CA ALA A 137 -16.71 -13.71 -7.70
C ALA A 137 -15.46 -14.20 -6.97
N ALA A 138 -15.55 -14.52 -5.69
CA ALA A 138 -14.45 -15.12 -4.92
C ALA A 138 -14.12 -16.53 -5.42
N GLU A 139 -15.14 -17.36 -5.70
CA GLU A 139 -14.97 -18.68 -6.32
C GLU A 139 -14.30 -18.58 -7.69
N TRP A 140 -14.81 -17.68 -8.54
CA TRP A 140 -14.22 -17.42 -9.86
C TRP A 140 -12.75 -16.97 -9.76
N LEU A 141 -12.45 -16.02 -8.86
CA LEU A 141 -11.07 -15.57 -8.63
C LEU A 141 -10.16 -16.73 -8.20
N GLN A 142 -10.64 -17.59 -7.29
CA GLN A 142 -9.89 -18.76 -6.83
C GLN A 142 -9.54 -19.68 -8.02
N GLU A 143 -10.51 -19.99 -8.88
CA GLU A 143 -10.29 -20.80 -10.09
C GLU A 143 -9.24 -20.18 -11.03
N GLN A 144 -9.31 -18.85 -11.26
CA GLN A 144 -8.33 -18.17 -12.11
C GLN A 144 -6.91 -18.24 -11.52
N VAL A 145 -6.77 -18.07 -10.20
CA VAL A 145 -5.47 -18.11 -9.51
C VAL A 145 -4.89 -19.52 -9.51
N GLU A 146 -5.71 -20.54 -9.28
CA GLU A 146 -5.29 -21.94 -9.32
C GLU A 146 -4.83 -22.35 -10.73
N ALA A 147 -5.54 -21.89 -11.78
CA ALA A 147 -5.12 -22.12 -13.16
C ALA A 147 -3.76 -21.49 -13.48
N LEU A 148 -3.53 -20.24 -13.03
CA LEU A 148 -2.24 -19.56 -13.18
C LEU A 148 -1.11 -20.31 -12.46
N LEU A 149 -1.39 -20.80 -11.26
CA LEU A 149 -0.41 -21.56 -10.48
C LEU A 149 -0.04 -22.87 -11.18
N ALA A 150 -1.04 -23.60 -11.71
CA ALA A 150 -0.82 -24.82 -12.47
C ALA A 150 0.00 -24.56 -13.73
N GLU A 151 -0.32 -23.52 -14.51
CA GLU A 151 0.42 -23.13 -15.73
C GLU A 151 1.92 -22.89 -15.46
N ARG A 152 2.27 -22.32 -14.30
CA ARG A 152 3.66 -22.04 -13.94
C ARG A 152 4.42 -23.23 -13.35
N GLN A 153 3.72 -24.31 -13.01
CA GLN A 153 4.31 -25.53 -12.46
C GLN A 153 4.68 -26.55 -13.54
N GLU A 154 4.23 -26.34 -14.78
CA GLU A 154 4.63 -27.09 -15.99
C GLU A 154 6.00 -26.65 -16.52
#